data_AF-A0A523U783-F1
#
_entry.id   AF-A0A523U783-F1
#
_cell.length_a   1.000
_cell.length_b   1.000
_cell.length_c   1.000
_cell.angle_alpha   90.00
_cell.angle_beta   90.00
_cell.angle_gamma   90.00
#
_symmetry.space_group_name_H-M   'P 1'
#
loop_
_entity.id
_entity.type
_entity.pdbx_description
1 polymer ?
#
loop_
_entity_poly.entity_id
_entity_poly.type
_entity_poly.pdbx_seq_one_letter_code
_entity_poly.pdbx_strand_id
1 'polypeptide(L)'
;MGRDSYRFRSLDKERDERDRLDPKWRGVGLILIALFAVGGYFFADWFLRANAENGWMYMPYGAIYPKFAPFLGGGLLIKIIVGFLFTLLSYTVLSVIYAMVFPIRPGETDVPVDRKAEKRKKRRERAEKRKRKY
;
A
#
# COMPACT_ATOMS: atom_id res chain seq x y z
N MET A 1 20.10 36.91 16.43
CA MET A 1 19.47 35.73 15.80
C MET A 1 19.30 36.04 14.33
N GLY A 2 19.87 35.27 13.39
CA GLY A 2 19.68 35.58 11.95
C GLY A 2 20.74 35.12 10.95
N ARG A 3 21.77 34.33 11.34
CA ARG A 3 22.83 33.89 10.39
C ARG A 3 22.65 32.50 9.78
N ASP A 4 21.68 31.70 10.24
CA ASP A 4 21.49 30.32 9.77
C ASP A 4 20.38 30.14 8.70
N SER A 5 19.70 31.21 8.29
CA SER A 5 18.59 31.12 7.32
C SER A 5 18.98 30.48 5.98
N TYR A 6 20.22 30.69 5.53
CA TYR A 6 20.74 30.04 4.32
C TYR A 6 20.91 28.53 4.47
N ARG A 7 21.30 28.06 5.65
CA ARG A 7 21.50 26.63 5.95
C ARG A 7 20.17 25.88 6.07
N PHE A 8 19.15 26.52 6.63
CA PHE A 8 17.80 25.97 6.64
C PHE A 8 17.23 25.86 5.22
N ARG A 9 17.45 26.87 4.37
CA ARG A 9 16.95 26.87 2.99
C ARG A 9 17.59 25.79 2.11
N SER A 10 18.87 25.47 2.31
CA SER A 10 19.53 24.37 1.60
C SER A 10 19.00 23.00 2.06
N LEU A 11 18.78 22.82 3.36
CA LEU A 11 18.20 21.58 3.90
C LEU A 11 16.75 21.36 3.46
N ASP A 12 15.95 22.42 3.38
CA ASP A 12 14.58 22.34 2.85
C ASP A 12 14.59 21.99 1.35
N LYS A 13 15.52 22.56 0.58
CA LYS A 13 15.68 22.24 -0.84
C LYS A 13 16.12 20.78 -1.05
N GLU A 14 17.04 20.27 -0.23
CA GLU A 14 17.46 18.86 -0.26
C GLU A 14 16.32 17.90 0.13
N ARG A 15 15.44 18.30 1.07
CA ARG A 15 14.21 17.56 1.40
C ARG A 15 13.22 17.54 0.23
N ASP A 16 12.97 18.69 -0.39
CA ASP A 16 12.10 18.80 -1.55
C ASP A 16 12.63 18.00 -2.75
N GLU A 17 13.96 17.92 -2.92
CA GLU A 17 14.59 17.10 -3.95
C GLU A 17 14.52 15.60 -3.64
N ARG A 18 14.56 15.18 -2.37
CA ARG A 18 14.32 13.77 -1.97
C ARG A 18 12.87 13.33 -2.11
N ASP A 19 11.90 14.21 -1.86
CA ASP A 19 10.47 13.89 -1.99
C ASP A 19 9.98 13.85 -3.45
N ARG A 20 10.81 14.32 -4.39
CA ARG A 20 10.52 14.21 -5.82
C ARG A 20 10.66 12.76 -6.28
N LEU A 21 9.52 12.07 -6.31
CA LEU A 21 9.35 10.78 -6.97
C LEU A 21 9.98 10.79 -8.38
N ASP A 22 10.94 9.90 -8.57
CA ASP A 22 11.68 9.71 -9.81
C ASP A 22 10.71 9.52 -11.01
N PRO A 23 10.86 10.26 -12.11
CA PRO A 23 9.94 10.20 -13.25
C PRO A 23 9.76 8.79 -13.83
N LYS A 24 10.80 7.96 -13.75
CA LYS A 24 10.78 6.56 -14.21
C LYS A 24 9.74 5.73 -13.43
N TRP A 25 9.66 5.92 -12.12
CA TRP A 25 8.70 5.20 -11.27
C TRP A 25 7.25 5.62 -11.50
N ARG A 26 7.01 6.87 -11.95
CA ARG A 26 5.68 7.31 -12.39
C ARG A 26 5.22 6.54 -13.64
N GLY A 27 6.13 6.28 -14.58
CA GLY A 27 5.85 5.47 -15.77
C GLY A 27 5.53 4.01 -15.44
N VAL A 28 6.31 3.41 -14.54
CA VAL A 28 6.06 2.03 -14.07
C VAL A 28 4.69 1.93 -13.38
N GLY A 29 4.34 2.92 -12.55
CA GLY A 29 3.03 2.99 -11.91
C GLY A 29 1.87 3.04 -12.91
N LEU A 30 1.98 3.85 -13.96
CA LEU A 30 0.95 3.92 -15.01
C LEU A 30 0.77 2.58 -15.73
N ILE A 31 1.87 1.92 -16.09
CA ILE A 31 1.83 0.62 -16.76
C ILE A 31 1.19 -0.43 -15.84
N LEU A 32 1.54 -0.44 -14.55
CA LEU A 32 0.94 -1.34 -13.55
C LEU A 32 -0.56 -1.11 -13.41
N ILE A 33 -1.02 0.15 -13.34
CA ILE A 33 -2.45 0.47 -13.26
C ILE A 33 -3.18 -0.03 -14.50
N ALA A 34 -2.63 0.20 -15.70
CA ALA A 34 -3.22 -0.29 -16.93
C ALA A 34 -3.29 -1.83 -16.95
N LEU A 35 -2.22 -2.50 -16.51
CA LEU A 35 -2.15 -3.95 -16.44
C LEU A 35 -3.16 -4.54 -15.46
N PHE A 36 -3.33 -3.91 -14.30
CA PHE A 36 -4.36 -4.30 -13.32
C PHE A 36 -5.78 -4.03 -13.82
N ALA A 37 -6.03 -2.92 -14.51
CA ALA A 37 -7.34 -2.63 -15.06
C ALA A 37 -7.75 -3.67 -16.13
N VAL A 38 -6.84 -3.99 -17.04
CA VAL A 38 -7.05 -5.02 -18.07
C VAL A 38 -7.19 -6.40 -17.44
N GLY A 39 -6.28 -6.77 -16.53
CA GLY A 39 -6.33 -8.04 -15.82
C GLY A 39 -7.60 -8.20 -14.98
N GLY A 40 -8.04 -7.15 -14.31
CA GLY A 40 -9.27 -7.12 -13.53
C GLY A 40 -10.52 -7.30 -14.38
N TYR A 41 -10.55 -6.73 -15.59
CA TYR A 41 -11.64 -6.95 -16.54
C TYR A 41 -11.74 -8.41 -16.97
N PHE A 42 -10.62 -9.02 -17.38
CA PHE A 42 -10.58 -10.43 -17.78
C PHE A 42 -10.91 -11.37 -16.61
N PHE A 43 -10.37 -11.08 -15.42
CA PHE A 43 -10.68 -11.83 -14.21
C PHE A 43 -12.16 -11.76 -13.85
N ALA A 44 -12.78 -10.59 -13.95
CA ALA A 44 -14.19 -10.42 -13.66
C ALA A 44 -15.09 -11.13 -14.68
N ASP A 45 -14.73 -11.15 -15.97
CA ASP A 45 -15.45 -11.92 -16.98
C ASP A 45 -15.35 -13.43 -16.73
N TRP A 46 -14.14 -13.92 -16.44
CA TRP A 46 -13.90 -15.32 -16.07
C TRP A 46 -14.67 -15.70 -14.80
N PHE A 47 -14.62 -14.87 -13.76
CA PHE A 47 -15.31 -15.11 -12.50
C PHE A 47 -16.82 -15.24 -12.68
N LEU A 48 -17.44 -14.40 -13.51
CA LEU A 48 -18.88 -14.50 -13.78
C LEU A 48 -19.25 -15.79 -14.49
N ARG A 49 -18.46 -16.22 -15.47
CA ARG A 49 -18.68 -17.51 -16.17
C ARG A 49 -18.51 -18.68 -15.21
N ALA A 50 -17.42 -18.71 -14.46
CA ALA A 50 -17.14 -19.73 -13.46
C ALA A 50 -18.20 -19.77 -12.35
N ASN A 51 -18.71 -18.61 -11.93
CA ASN A 51 -19.77 -18.52 -10.94
C ASN A 51 -21.12 -18.99 -11.50
N ALA A 52 -21.41 -18.76 -12.79
CA ALA A 52 -22.61 -19.28 -13.43
C ALA A 52 -22.61 -20.81 -13.54
N GLU A 53 -21.43 -21.42 -13.73
CA GLU A 53 -21.26 -22.88 -13.79
C GLU A 53 -21.27 -23.53 -12.40
N ASN A 54 -20.57 -22.94 -11.43
CA ASN A 54 -20.35 -23.56 -10.12
C ASN A 54 -21.31 -23.07 -9.02
N GLY A 55 -22.01 -21.95 -9.24
CA GLY A 55 -22.96 -21.40 -8.28
C GLY A 55 -22.33 -20.92 -6.96
N TRP A 56 -21.09 -20.44 -6.96
CA TRP A 56 -20.40 -20.00 -5.72
C TRP A 56 -21.15 -18.89 -4.98
N MET A 57 -21.80 -17.99 -5.72
CA MET A 57 -22.52 -16.85 -5.17
C MET A 57 -23.82 -16.62 -5.93
N TYR A 58 -24.93 -16.57 -5.18
CA TYR A 58 -26.23 -16.22 -5.73
C TYR A 58 -26.26 -14.75 -6.16
N MET A 59 -26.49 -14.50 -7.44
CA MET A 59 -26.58 -13.16 -8.02
C MET A 59 -28.05 -12.82 -8.30
N PRO A 60 -28.69 -11.94 -7.50
CA PRO A 60 -30.08 -11.57 -7.74
C PRO A 60 -30.21 -10.82 -9.07
N TYR A 61 -31.32 -11.06 -9.78
CA TYR A 61 -31.57 -10.47 -11.10
C TYR A 61 -31.48 -8.92 -11.10
N GLY A 62 -31.89 -8.28 -10.01
CA GLY A 62 -31.77 -6.82 -9.85
C GLY A 62 -30.33 -6.29 -9.75
N ALA A 63 -29.35 -7.13 -9.42
CA ALA A 63 -27.93 -6.77 -9.44
C ALA A 63 -27.31 -6.94 -10.84
N ILE A 64 -27.83 -7.88 -11.63
CA ILE A 64 -27.41 -8.09 -13.03
C ILE A 64 -28.00 -6.99 -13.92
N TYR A 65 -29.24 -6.59 -13.65
CA TYR A 65 -29.97 -5.54 -14.38
C TYR A 65 -30.45 -4.45 -13.41
N PRO A 66 -29.58 -3.49 -13.07
CA PRO A 66 -29.94 -2.40 -12.17
C PRO A 66 -31.01 -1.49 -12.79
N LYS A 67 -32.18 -1.37 -12.13
CA LYS A 67 -33.29 -0.50 -12.59
C LYS A 67 -32.89 0.98 -12.69
N PHE A 68 -31.94 1.44 -11.87
CA PHE A 68 -31.48 2.84 -11.84
C PHE A 68 -30.50 3.18 -12.97
N ALA A 69 -29.91 2.18 -13.62
CA ALA A 69 -28.88 2.38 -14.65
C ALA A 69 -29.01 1.33 -15.76
N PRO A 70 -30.09 1.40 -16.58
CA PRO A 70 -30.36 0.44 -17.63
C PRO A 70 -29.32 0.43 -18.78
N PHE A 71 -28.47 1.45 -18.86
CA PHE A 71 -27.36 1.52 -19.82
C PHE A 71 -26.15 0.67 -19.41
N LEU A 72 -26.05 0.30 -18.12
CA LEU A 72 -25.03 -0.65 -17.65
C LEU A 72 -25.52 -2.04 -18.06
N GLY A 73 -25.03 -2.53 -19.20
CA GLY A 73 -25.38 -3.85 -19.75
C GLY A 73 -25.25 -4.99 -18.73
N GLY A 74 -25.93 -6.10 -19.00
CA GLY A 74 -26.13 -7.22 -18.06
C GLY A 74 -24.87 -7.66 -17.31
N GLY A 75 -24.80 -7.33 -16.02
CA GLY A 75 -23.72 -7.70 -15.12
C GLY A 75 -22.48 -6.80 -15.14
N LEU A 76 -22.46 -5.69 -15.89
CA LEU A 76 -21.30 -4.77 -15.93
C LEU A 76 -20.97 -4.20 -14.54
N LEU A 77 -21.98 -3.87 -13.73
CA LEU A 77 -21.79 -3.41 -12.36
C LEU A 77 -21.03 -4.45 -11.52
N ILE A 78 -21.42 -5.73 -11.65
CA ILE A 78 -20.76 -6.83 -10.97
C ILE A 78 -19.33 -6.99 -11.48
N LYS A 79 -19.11 -6.85 -12.79
CA LYS A 79 -17.75 -6.89 -13.37
C LYS A 79 -16.85 -5.80 -12.80
N ILE A 80 -17.37 -4.58 -12.66
CA ILE A 80 -16.63 -3.45 -12.08
C ILE A 80 -16.29 -3.74 -10.61
N ILE A 81 -17.27 -4.22 -9.83
CA ILE A 81 -17.05 -4.53 -8.40
C ILE A 81 -16.02 -5.65 -8.24
N VAL A 82 -16.16 -6.75 -8.98
CA VAL A 82 -15.24 -7.89 -8.94
C VAL A 82 -13.85 -7.48 -9.43
N GLY A 83 -13.76 -6.71 -10.51
CA GLY A 83 -12.50 -6.19 -11.03
C GLY A 83 -11.81 -5.24 -10.04
N PHE A 84 -12.58 -4.41 -9.34
CA PHE A 84 -12.07 -3.53 -8.29
C PHE A 84 -11.54 -4.34 -7.09
N LEU A 85 -12.29 -5.34 -6.62
CA LEU A 85 -11.84 -6.25 -5.56
C LEU A 85 -10.58 -7.02 -5.97
N PHE A 86 -10.51 -7.48 -7.22
CA PHE A 86 -9.31 -8.11 -7.78
C PHE A 86 -8.11 -7.16 -7.77
N THR A 87 -8.31 -5.90 -8.12
CA THR A 87 -7.26 -4.88 -8.12
C THR A 87 -6.75 -4.64 -6.70
N LEU A 88 -7.65 -4.51 -5.72
CA LEU A 88 -7.27 -4.35 -4.31
C LEU A 88 -6.47 -5.55 -3.81
N LEU A 89 -6.92 -6.77 -4.12
CA LEU A 89 -6.24 -7.99 -3.73
C LEU A 89 -4.86 -8.09 -4.38
N SER A 90 -4.77 -7.84 -5.69
CA SER A 90 -3.53 -7.88 -6.45
C SER A 90 -2.52 -6.85 -5.95
N TYR A 91 -2.97 -5.62 -5.66
CA TYR A 91 -2.14 -4.58 -5.08
C TYR A 91 -1.64 -4.95 -3.69
N THR A 92 -2.49 -5.58 -2.87
CA THR A 92 -2.12 -6.06 -1.53
C THR A 92 -1.03 -7.12 -1.63
N VAL A 93 -1.22 -8.12 -2.49
CA VAL A 93 -0.22 -9.18 -2.74
C VAL A 93 1.09 -8.58 -3.23
N LEU A 94 1.03 -7.67 -4.22
CA LEU A 94 2.22 -7.00 -4.73
C LEU A 94 2.94 -6.17 -3.64
N SER A 95 2.20 -5.48 -2.79
CA SER A 95 2.75 -4.69 -1.68
C SER A 95 3.45 -5.58 -0.65
N VAL A 96 2.88 -6.75 -0.34
CA VAL A 96 3.50 -7.74 0.55
C VAL A 96 4.78 -8.31 -0.07
N ILE A 97 4.74 -8.69 -1.35
CA ILE A 97 5.94 -9.15 -2.08
C ILE A 97 7.02 -8.07 -2.08
N TYR A 98 6.65 -6.83 -2.38
CA TYR A 98 7.58 -5.71 -2.37
C TYR A 98 8.23 -5.51 -0.99
N ALA A 99 7.44 -5.55 0.08
CA ALA A 99 7.93 -5.43 1.45
C ALA A 99 8.89 -6.59 1.84
N MET A 100 8.65 -7.81 1.34
CA MET A 100 9.55 -8.94 1.57
C MET A 100 10.87 -8.82 0.81
N VAL A 101 10.83 -8.37 -0.45
CA VAL A 101 12.03 -8.23 -1.30
C VAL A 101 12.86 -7.01 -0.90
N PHE A 102 12.21 -5.91 -0.51
CA PHE A 102 12.83 -4.65 -0.12
C PHE A 102 12.48 -4.32 1.33
N PRO A 103 13.08 -5.02 2.31
CA PRO A 103 12.86 -4.70 3.72
C PRO A 103 13.33 -3.26 4.00
N ILE A 104 12.60 -2.58 4.90
CA ILE A 104 12.86 -1.20 5.29
C ILE A 104 14.31 -1.08 5.77
N ARG A 105 15.13 -0.35 5.00
CA ARG A 105 16.49 0.01 5.41
C ARG A 105 16.44 1.33 6.18
N PRO A 106 17.12 1.45 7.33
CA PRO A 106 17.22 2.72 8.02
C PRO A 106 17.88 3.75 7.11
N GLY A 107 17.32 4.95 7.05
CA GLY A 107 17.83 6.04 6.22
C GLY A 107 19.13 6.62 6.77
N GLU A 108 19.85 7.40 5.96
CA GLU A 108 21.09 8.07 6.39
C GLU A 108 20.86 9.10 7.52
N THR A 109 19.64 9.63 7.62
CA THR A 109 19.17 10.51 8.69
C THR A 109 18.60 9.76 9.89
N ASP A 110 18.40 8.44 9.80
CA ASP A 110 18.03 7.65 10.96
C ASP A 110 19.24 7.55 11.87
N VAL A 111 19.08 8.06 13.10
CA VAL A 111 20.11 7.92 14.13
C VAL A 111 20.38 6.42 14.29
N PRO A 112 21.63 5.95 14.10
CA PRO A 112 21.92 4.54 14.29
C PRO A 112 21.51 4.17 15.71
N VAL A 113 20.72 3.11 15.84
CA VAL A 113 20.22 2.67 17.15
C VAL A 113 21.42 2.52 18.09
N ASP A 114 21.55 3.42 19.07
CA ASP A 114 22.63 3.35 20.04
C ASP A 114 22.36 2.18 21.00
N ARG A 115 22.79 1.00 20.56
CA ARG A 115 22.68 -0.26 21.32
C ARG A 115 23.35 -0.16 22.69
N LYS A 116 24.30 0.77 22.91
CA LYS A 116 24.95 0.97 24.21
C LYS A 116 24.05 1.79 25.14
N ALA A 117 23.40 2.84 24.64
CA ALA A 117 22.42 3.60 25.41
C ALA A 117 21.23 2.73 25.85
N GLU A 118 20.72 1.88 24.95
CA GLU A 118 19.60 0.97 25.26
C GLU A 118 19.99 -0.05 26.35
N LYS A 119 21.20 -0.62 26.27
CA LYS A 119 21.73 -1.52 27.31
C LYS A 119 21.89 -0.82 28.66
N ARG A 120 22.35 0.44 28.68
CA ARG A 120 22.48 1.24 29.92
C ARG A 120 21.12 1.51 30.55
N LYS A 121 20.10 1.84 29.74
CA LYS A 121 18.72 2.03 30.21
C LYS A 121 18.15 0.75 30.83
N LYS A 122 18.25 -0.39 30.13
CA LYS A 122 17.82 -1.70 30.66
C LYS A 122 18.52 -2.08 31.97
N ARG A 123 19.81 -1.75 32.13
CA ARG A 123 20.55 -1.99 33.39
C ARG A 123 20.01 -1.14 34.54
N ARG A 124 19.72 0.15 34.28
CA ARG A 124 19.12 1.05 35.29
C ARG A 124 17.73 0.58 35.73
N GLU A 125 16.87 0.24 34.77
CA GLU A 125 15.53 -0.30 35.07
C GLU A 125 15.59 -1.58 35.91
N ARG A 126 16.54 -2.49 35.63
CA ARG A 126 16.75 -3.70 36.45
C ARG A 126 17.22 -3.37 37.87
N ALA A 127 18.10 -2.38 38.02
CA ALA A 127 18.56 -1.94 39.33
C ALA A 127 17.42 -1.30 40.14
N GLU A 128 16.59 -0.47 39.51
CA GLU A 128 15.42 0.14 40.16
C GLU A 128 14.36 -0.90 40.53
N LYS A 129 14.08 -1.89 39.67
CA LYS A 129 13.18 -3.00 40.01
C LYS A 129 13.66 -3.82 41.21
N ARG A 130 14.98 -4.02 41.34
CA ARG A 130 15.56 -4.71 42.51
C ARG A 130 15.40 -3.88 43.78
N LYS A 131 15.56 -2.55 43.70
CA LYS A 131 15.37 -1.64 44.84
C LYS A 131 13.91 -1.51 45.30
N ARG A 132 12.93 -1.74 44.43
CA ARG A 132 11.49 -1.72 44.78
C ARG A 132 10.97 -3.03 45.38
N LYS A 133 11.78 -4.10 45.34
CA LYS A 133 11.39 -5.44 45.81
C LYS A 133 11.86 -5.73 47.25
N TYR A 134 12.72 -4.86 47.79
CA TYR A 134 13.11 -4.80 49.20
C TYR A 134 12.49 -3.55 49.81
#